data_AF-A0A8B8CZM8-F1
#
_entry.id   AF-A0A8B8CZM8-F1
#
_cell.length_a   1.000
_cell.length_b   1.000
_cell.length_c   1.000
_cell.angle_alpha   90.00
_cell.angle_beta   90.00
_cell.angle_gamma   90.00
#
_symmetry.space_group_name_H-M   'P 1'
#
loop_
_entity.id
_entity.type
_entity.pdbx_description
1 polymer ?
#
loop_
_entity_poly.entity_id
_entity_poly.type
_entity_poly.pdbx_seq_one_letter_code
_entity_poly.pdbx_strand_id
1 'polypeptide(L)'
;MGGVDEVPYHYTYMTIVYYAKGINKAFEGWGGALRKLYGSKKNSRAQDLTLGRAGYWTDNGAYYYYKTEPKKNYEQTMMDLVNKTVFTFNYFQFDSWWYFKGLAGGVKLWEPRPDVFPHGLGYFYNKTFSLVALHNRYWSRDTPYAKQNGGDYDFIVEDTGALPIDQKFWNDLLNKTLTWGLVMYEQDWLNVQLDKITALKTNLTLGQIWLSQMNEAAKANNVFIQYCMSNPRHALQSLTLSQVTQARVSDDYSPGGEQWRIGISSLFANALGLAPSKDTFWTTEVQPGNRYKRTEPNTRLNALVATLSTGPYGPSDMAGHLNYDLINKTCIYYGSLMQPAKPATAMDVQIIQEAFESKKMEIWSTYSVNVLNDTALNWGTVFAVDTSGDVTIDYKDMEFLTSDVAYSFYHYNDLSSFRDFKDSDKLVLPNNCTKTDFCLYQFVPKLTHGDNEVYLLGDVSKWVPASSTRIRSIVYQKEDLLINLWGSANEEITIYFVLNGQLQSSTCPIKNTGFNCVSMLTGKCVY
;
A
#
# COMPACT_ATOMS: atom_id res chain seq x y z
N MET A 1 -10.84 -22.30 7.22
CA MET A 1 -10.26 -21.82 5.95
C MET A 1 -10.82 -22.55 4.75
N GLY A 2 -10.92 -23.88 4.80
CA GLY A 2 -11.60 -24.64 3.75
C GLY A 2 -13.12 -24.52 3.80
N GLY A 3 -13.79 -24.97 2.74
CA GLY A 3 -15.11 -25.55 2.93
C GLY A 3 -14.98 -26.87 3.70
N VAL A 4 -16.10 -27.51 4.01
CA VAL A 4 -16.09 -28.70 4.88
C VAL A 4 -17.21 -29.65 4.48
N ASP A 5 -16.85 -30.90 4.23
CA ASP A 5 -17.83 -31.99 4.08
C ASP A 5 -18.10 -32.66 5.44
N GLU A 6 -17.07 -32.76 6.28
CA GLU A 6 -17.15 -33.36 7.63
C GLU A 6 -16.38 -32.53 8.66
N VAL A 7 -16.97 -32.35 9.83
CA VAL A 7 -16.32 -31.74 11.00
C VAL A 7 -15.90 -32.83 11.99
N PRO A 8 -14.67 -32.79 12.56
CA PRO A 8 -14.26 -33.75 13.57
C PRO A 8 -15.19 -33.78 14.78
N TYR A 9 -15.30 -34.95 15.43
CA TYR A 9 -16.01 -35.07 16.69
C TYR A 9 -15.44 -34.08 17.72
N HIS A 10 -16.32 -33.36 18.42
CA HIS A 10 -15.97 -32.25 19.33
C HIS A 10 -15.32 -31.00 18.69
N TYR A 11 -15.50 -30.77 17.39
CA TYR A 11 -15.08 -29.50 16.79
C TYR A 11 -15.82 -28.31 17.39
N THR A 12 -15.07 -27.28 17.79
CA THR A 12 -15.59 -26.00 18.31
C THR A 12 -15.25 -24.86 17.37
N TYR A 13 -16.20 -23.95 17.17
CA TYR A 13 -15.96 -22.68 16.48
C TYR A 13 -16.37 -21.51 17.38
N MET A 14 -15.79 -20.35 17.12
CA MET A 14 -16.09 -19.11 17.82
C MET A 14 -16.57 -18.06 16.83
N THR A 15 -17.55 -17.27 17.24
CA THR A 15 -18.02 -16.11 16.48
C THR A 15 -17.75 -14.84 17.27
N ILE A 16 -17.30 -13.79 16.59
CA ILE A 16 -17.17 -12.45 17.16
C ILE A 16 -18.23 -11.57 16.51
N VAL A 17 -19.08 -10.97 17.36
CA VAL A 17 -20.04 -9.93 16.97
C VAL A 17 -19.56 -8.62 17.57
N TYR A 18 -19.49 -7.59 16.74
CA TYR A 18 -19.13 -6.24 17.16
C TYR A 18 -20.17 -5.26 16.62
N TYR A 19 -20.57 -4.28 17.43
CA TYR A 19 -21.52 -3.25 17.03
C TYR A 19 -20.97 -1.87 17.40
N ALA A 20 -21.22 -0.90 16.53
CA ALA A 20 -20.90 0.50 16.76
C ALA A 20 -21.87 1.39 15.98
N LYS A 21 -21.91 2.67 16.34
CA LYS A 21 -22.53 3.69 15.51
C LYS A 21 -21.51 4.09 14.42
N GLY A 22 -21.78 3.66 13.20
CA GLY A 22 -20.95 3.89 12.02
C GLY A 22 -20.26 2.62 11.49
N ILE A 23 -20.12 2.51 10.18
CA ILE A 23 -19.57 1.36 9.45
C ILE A 23 -18.06 1.29 9.66
N ASN A 24 -17.35 2.40 9.50
CA ASN A 24 -15.89 2.45 9.75
C ASN A 24 -15.55 2.04 11.19
N LYS A 25 -16.20 2.67 12.17
CA LYS A 25 -16.07 2.33 13.59
C LYS A 25 -16.38 0.87 13.91
N ALA A 26 -17.38 0.28 13.26
CA ALA A 26 -17.71 -1.13 13.44
C ALA A 26 -16.60 -2.05 12.90
N PHE A 27 -16.08 -1.78 11.70
CA PHE A 27 -14.96 -2.52 11.11
C PHE A 27 -13.67 -2.35 11.92
N GLU A 28 -13.38 -1.14 12.39
CA GLU A 28 -12.19 -0.85 13.19
C GLU A 28 -12.19 -1.62 14.51
N GLY A 29 -13.32 -1.61 15.22
CA GLY A 29 -13.46 -2.32 16.48
C GLY A 29 -13.52 -3.84 16.32
N TRP A 30 -14.24 -4.35 15.32
CA TRP A 30 -14.26 -5.77 14.95
C TRP A 30 -12.85 -6.28 14.61
N GLY A 31 -12.16 -5.55 13.73
CA GLY A 31 -10.78 -5.84 13.36
C GLY A 31 -9.81 -5.75 14.54
N GLY A 32 -10.00 -4.75 15.41
CA GLY A 32 -9.23 -4.60 16.64
C GLY A 32 -9.38 -5.80 17.58
N ALA A 33 -10.61 -6.29 17.76
CA ALA A 33 -10.87 -7.50 18.55
C ALA A 33 -10.19 -8.74 17.94
N LEU A 34 -10.28 -8.91 16.62
CA LEU A 34 -9.61 -10.01 15.91
C LEU A 34 -8.08 -9.96 16.04
N ARG A 35 -7.46 -8.80 15.84
CA ARG A 35 -6.01 -8.63 15.98
C ARG A 35 -5.54 -8.79 17.44
N LYS A 36 -6.39 -8.46 18.42
CA LYS A 36 -6.10 -8.75 19.83
C LYS A 36 -6.12 -10.25 20.12
N LEU A 37 -7.04 -10.98 19.49
CA LEU A 37 -7.18 -12.43 19.68
C LEU A 37 -6.09 -13.23 18.96
N TYR A 38 -5.76 -12.88 17.71
CA TYR A 38 -4.88 -13.68 16.85
C TYR A 38 -3.47 -13.12 16.67
N GLY A 39 -3.25 -11.84 16.98
CA GLY A 39 -1.95 -11.18 16.85
C GLY A 39 -2.00 -9.89 16.03
N SER A 40 -1.11 -8.95 16.37
CA SER A 40 -0.96 -7.68 15.65
C SER A 40 0.09 -7.79 14.55
N LYS A 41 -0.20 -7.20 13.39
CA LYS A 41 0.72 -7.07 12.25
C LYS A 41 1.59 -5.82 12.27
N LYS A 42 1.49 -5.00 13.33
CA LYS A 42 2.17 -3.69 13.40
C LYS A 42 3.68 -3.80 13.17
N ASN A 43 4.34 -4.76 13.83
CA ASN A 43 5.79 -4.95 13.70
C ASN A 43 6.16 -5.48 12.31
N SER A 44 5.45 -6.50 11.81
CA SER A 44 5.69 -7.03 10.47
C SER A 44 5.54 -5.97 9.38
N ARG A 45 4.48 -5.16 9.44
CA ARG A 45 4.28 -4.06 8.46
C ARG A 45 5.39 -3.02 8.51
N ALA A 46 5.93 -2.73 9.70
CA ALA A 46 7.04 -1.79 9.84
C ALA A 46 8.37 -2.36 9.32
N GLN A 47 8.53 -3.69 9.32
CA GLN A 47 9.70 -4.40 8.79
C GLN A 47 9.61 -4.66 7.29
N ASP A 48 8.40 -4.70 6.73
CA ASP A 48 8.18 -4.90 5.31
C ASP A 48 8.63 -3.67 4.50
N LEU A 49 9.80 -3.80 3.88
CA LEU A 49 10.40 -2.78 3.03
C LEU A 49 9.46 -2.35 1.90
N THR A 50 8.63 -3.26 1.36
CA THR A 50 7.76 -2.96 0.22
C THR A 50 6.62 -2.00 0.56
N LEU A 51 6.30 -1.84 1.85
CA LEU A 51 5.28 -0.92 2.34
C LEU A 51 5.86 0.46 2.69
N GLY A 52 7.15 0.55 3.02
CA GLY A 52 7.81 1.81 3.39
C GLY A 52 8.61 2.45 2.27
N ARG A 53 8.87 1.72 1.17
CA ARG A 53 9.74 2.16 0.07
C ARG A 53 9.06 2.06 -1.28
N ALA A 54 9.37 2.99 -2.18
CA ALA A 54 8.97 2.95 -3.56
C ALA A 54 9.69 1.81 -4.30
N GLY A 55 8.91 0.98 -5.00
CA GLY A 55 9.39 -0.03 -5.94
C GLY A 55 9.02 0.30 -7.37
N TYR A 56 9.43 -0.54 -8.31
CA TYR A 56 8.99 -0.49 -9.71
C TYR A 56 8.31 -1.81 -10.07
N TRP A 57 7.15 -1.77 -10.71
CA TRP A 57 6.31 -2.96 -10.90
C TRP A 57 6.15 -3.32 -12.39
N THR A 58 6.10 -4.62 -12.68
CA THR A 58 5.96 -5.15 -14.07
C THR A 58 4.71 -6.00 -14.24
N ASP A 59 3.73 -5.79 -13.37
CA ASP A 59 2.42 -6.44 -13.30
C ASP A 59 1.49 -6.08 -14.48
N ASN A 60 0.32 -6.71 -14.58
CA ASN A 60 -0.66 -6.45 -15.62
C ASN A 60 -0.92 -4.95 -15.80
N GLY A 61 -1.02 -4.51 -17.06
CA GLY A 61 -1.12 -3.09 -17.41
C GLY A 61 0.21 -2.30 -17.38
N ALA A 62 1.28 -2.81 -16.75
CA ALA A 62 2.62 -2.21 -16.79
C ALA A 62 3.18 -2.13 -18.22
N TYR A 63 4.12 -1.20 -18.46
CA TYR A 63 4.79 -1.09 -19.75
C TYR A 63 5.55 -2.37 -20.13
N TYR A 64 6.28 -2.96 -19.17
CA TYR A 64 7.07 -4.18 -19.37
C TYR A 64 6.34 -5.48 -19.02
N TYR A 65 4.99 -5.48 -18.95
CA TYR A 65 4.25 -6.72 -18.75
C TYR A 65 4.24 -7.58 -20.03
N TYR A 66 4.91 -8.74 -19.98
CA TYR A 66 5.17 -9.60 -21.16
C TYR A 66 5.70 -8.79 -22.37
N LYS A 67 6.57 -7.81 -22.11
CA LYS A 67 7.18 -6.94 -23.11
C LYS A 67 8.58 -6.53 -22.65
N THR A 68 9.56 -6.61 -23.53
CA THR A 68 10.93 -6.14 -23.31
C THR A 68 11.26 -4.94 -24.18
N GLU A 69 12.42 -4.32 -23.93
CA GLU A 69 13.03 -3.40 -24.88
C GLU A 69 13.33 -4.12 -26.21
N PRO A 70 13.27 -3.44 -27.36
CA PRO A 70 13.53 -4.06 -28.66
C PRO A 70 14.86 -4.81 -28.71
N LYS A 71 14.81 -6.07 -29.15
CA LYS A 71 15.98 -6.98 -29.28
C LYS A 71 16.71 -7.28 -27.97
N LYS A 72 16.05 -7.10 -26.82
CA LYS A 72 16.59 -7.41 -25.50
C LYS A 72 15.75 -8.48 -24.79
N ASN A 73 16.41 -9.24 -23.93
CA ASN A 73 15.72 -10.05 -22.91
C ASN A 73 15.35 -9.18 -21.70
N TYR A 74 14.71 -9.79 -20.70
CA TYR A 74 14.30 -9.06 -19.49
C TYR A 74 15.46 -8.67 -18.60
N GLU A 75 16.49 -9.51 -18.46
CA GLU A 75 17.70 -9.15 -17.70
C GLU A 75 18.30 -7.84 -18.21
N GLN A 76 18.50 -7.72 -19.52
CA GLN A 76 18.99 -6.52 -20.17
C GLN A 76 18.00 -5.35 -20.05
N THR A 77 16.69 -5.61 -20.18
CA THR A 77 15.65 -4.57 -20.07
C THR A 77 15.58 -4.00 -18.65
N MET A 78 15.64 -4.83 -17.62
CA MET A 78 15.61 -4.40 -16.23
C MET A 78 16.92 -3.71 -15.82
N MET A 79 18.07 -4.15 -16.32
CA MET A 79 19.34 -3.42 -16.14
C MET A 79 19.32 -2.04 -16.81
N ASP A 80 18.76 -1.95 -18.02
CA ASP A 80 18.54 -0.67 -18.70
C ASP A 80 17.64 0.26 -17.88
N LEU A 81 16.55 -0.27 -17.32
CA LEU A 81 15.64 0.48 -16.48
C LEU A 81 16.35 1.03 -15.24
N VAL A 82 17.13 0.19 -14.53
CA VAL A 82 17.94 0.63 -13.39
C VAL A 82 18.91 1.75 -13.80
N ASN A 83 19.62 1.58 -14.92
CA ASN A 83 20.64 2.55 -15.36
C ASN A 83 20.06 3.87 -15.89
N LYS A 84 18.87 3.85 -16.49
CA LYS A 84 18.20 5.03 -17.07
C LYS A 84 17.35 5.80 -16.06
N THR A 85 17.07 5.20 -14.91
CA THR A 85 16.23 5.83 -13.89
C THR A 85 17.09 6.63 -12.93
N VAL A 86 16.83 7.93 -12.82
CA VAL A 86 17.55 8.82 -11.88
C VAL A 86 17.04 8.63 -10.44
N PHE A 87 15.78 8.22 -10.31
CA PHE A 87 15.17 7.85 -9.04
C PHE A 87 15.56 6.44 -8.59
N THR A 88 16.00 6.29 -7.35
CA THR A 88 16.33 4.98 -6.78
C THR A 88 15.05 4.26 -6.31
N PHE A 89 14.59 3.28 -7.11
CA PHE A 89 13.64 2.28 -6.62
C PHE A 89 14.35 1.28 -5.72
N ASN A 90 13.68 0.88 -4.63
CA ASN A 90 14.28 0.02 -3.61
C ASN A 90 14.08 -1.47 -3.89
N TYR A 91 13.10 -1.79 -4.73
CA TYR A 91 12.85 -3.15 -5.20
C TYR A 91 12.12 -3.13 -6.55
N PHE A 92 12.16 -4.26 -7.26
CA PHE A 92 11.47 -4.46 -8.52
C PHE A 92 10.51 -5.64 -8.40
N GLN A 93 9.23 -5.43 -8.70
CA GLN A 93 8.25 -6.51 -8.80
C GLN A 93 8.35 -7.14 -10.19
N PHE A 94 8.59 -8.45 -10.23
CA PHE A 94 8.56 -9.25 -11.45
C PHE A 94 7.33 -10.13 -11.47
N ASP A 95 6.46 -9.85 -12.44
CA ASP A 95 5.22 -10.59 -12.61
C ASP A 95 5.43 -11.98 -13.22
N SER A 96 4.34 -12.70 -13.45
CA SER A 96 4.22 -14.06 -13.98
C SER A 96 5.02 -14.40 -15.25
N TRP A 97 5.71 -13.45 -15.88
CA TRP A 97 6.57 -13.66 -17.04
C TRP A 97 7.96 -14.25 -16.72
N TRP A 98 8.44 -14.25 -15.47
CA TRP A 98 9.83 -14.62 -15.16
C TRP A 98 10.11 -16.12 -14.94
N TYR A 99 9.07 -16.92 -14.65
CA TYR A 99 9.18 -18.36 -14.35
C TYR A 99 8.50 -19.26 -15.39
N PHE A 100 8.63 -20.58 -15.25
CA PHE A 100 8.04 -21.57 -16.15
C PHE A 100 6.58 -21.87 -15.82
N LYS A 101 5.73 -21.82 -16.85
CA LYS A 101 4.31 -22.16 -16.73
C LYS A 101 4.04 -23.57 -17.23
N GLY A 102 3.09 -24.23 -16.59
CA GLY A 102 2.64 -25.58 -16.93
C GLY A 102 1.23 -25.60 -17.49
N LEU A 103 0.57 -26.73 -17.27
CA LEU A 103 -0.83 -26.93 -17.67
C LEU A 103 -1.72 -25.79 -17.14
N ALA A 104 -2.62 -25.32 -18.01
CA ALA A 104 -3.57 -24.22 -17.77
C ALA A 104 -2.93 -22.89 -17.29
N GLY A 105 -1.62 -22.72 -17.44
CA GLY A 105 -0.91 -21.48 -17.08
C GLY A 105 -0.54 -21.34 -15.60
N GLY A 106 -0.63 -22.42 -14.81
CA GLY A 106 -0.13 -22.48 -13.44
C GLY A 106 1.40 -22.56 -13.38
N VAL A 107 1.97 -22.43 -12.18
CA VAL A 107 3.42 -22.50 -11.96
C VAL A 107 3.88 -23.94 -12.12
N LYS A 108 4.72 -24.19 -13.14
CA LYS A 108 5.37 -25.48 -13.33
C LYS A 108 6.64 -25.53 -12.52
N LEU A 109 7.56 -24.61 -12.79
CA LEU A 109 8.84 -24.50 -12.11
C LEU A 109 9.08 -23.02 -11.77
N TRP A 110 9.15 -22.74 -10.47
CA TRP A 110 9.40 -21.40 -9.94
C TRP A 110 10.91 -21.14 -9.87
N GLU A 111 11.47 -20.90 -11.05
CA GLU A 111 12.90 -20.66 -11.33
C GLU A 111 13.01 -19.63 -12.46
N PRO A 112 14.06 -18.79 -12.48
CA PRO A 112 14.28 -17.85 -13.57
C PRO A 112 14.48 -18.59 -14.89
N ARG A 113 13.69 -18.23 -15.90
CA ARG A 113 13.88 -18.85 -17.22
C ARG A 113 15.15 -18.32 -17.91
N PRO A 114 15.96 -19.19 -18.54
CA PRO A 114 17.17 -18.75 -19.25
C PRO A 114 16.92 -17.80 -20.44
N ASP A 115 15.73 -17.84 -21.06
CA ASP A 115 15.36 -16.89 -22.12
C ASP A 115 15.04 -15.47 -21.59
N VAL A 116 14.74 -15.37 -20.30
CA VAL A 116 14.36 -14.13 -19.60
C VAL A 116 15.57 -13.56 -18.85
N PHE A 117 16.16 -14.38 -17.99
CA PHE A 117 17.33 -14.11 -17.16
C PHE A 117 18.40 -15.17 -17.45
N PRO A 118 19.20 -15.01 -18.52
CA PRO A 118 20.20 -16.01 -18.93
C PRO A 118 21.25 -16.29 -17.86
N HIS A 119 21.52 -15.34 -16.96
CA HIS A 119 22.46 -15.51 -15.86
C HIS A 119 21.76 -15.69 -14.50
N GLY A 120 20.43 -15.80 -14.48
CA GLY A 120 19.62 -15.94 -13.27
C GLY A 120 19.47 -14.66 -12.42
N LEU A 121 18.60 -14.71 -11.42
CA LEU A 121 18.29 -13.54 -10.58
C LEU A 121 19.42 -13.16 -9.61
N GLY A 122 20.25 -14.12 -9.19
CA GLY A 122 21.43 -13.81 -8.38
C GLY A 122 22.46 -12.94 -9.11
N TYR A 123 22.62 -13.13 -10.44
CA TYR A 123 23.45 -12.25 -11.25
C TYR A 123 22.85 -10.85 -11.34
N PHE A 124 21.53 -10.74 -11.58
CA PHE A 124 20.83 -9.46 -11.59
C PHE A 124 21.00 -8.71 -10.26
N TYR A 125 20.79 -9.39 -9.12
CA TYR A 125 20.99 -8.82 -7.80
C TYR A 125 22.43 -8.34 -7.59
N ASN A 126 23.43 -9.16 -7.90
CA ASN A 126 24.84 -8.80 -7.74
C ASN A 126 25.29 -7.62 -8.63
N LYS A 127 24.63 -7.41 -9.78
CA LYS A 127 24.95 -6.32 -10.71
C LYS A 127 24.27 -5.00 -10.36
N THR A 128 23.09 -5.06 -9.76
CA THR A 128 22.23 -3.88 -9.57
C THR A 128 22.04 -3.51 -8.10
N PHE A 129 22.28 -4.46 -7.18
CA PHE A 129 21.87 -4.42 -5.77
C PHE A 129 20.35 -4.19 -5.58
N SER A 130 19.56 -4.43 -6.63
CA SER A 130 18.12 -4.26 -6.61
C SER A 130 17.45 -5.46 -5.99
N LEU A 131 16.70 -5.23 -4.91
CA LEU A 131 15.84 -6.25 -4.30
C LEU A 131 14.69 -6.60 -5.25
N VAL A 132 14.12 -7.79 -5.10
CA VAL A 132 13.02 -8.26 -5.94
C VAL A 132 11.81 -8.68 -5.13
N ALA A 133 10.65 -8.36 -5.67
CA ALA A 133 9.36 -8.89 -5.26
C ALA A 133 8.88 -9.83 -6.38
N LEU A 134 8.64 -11.10 -6.08
CA LEU A 134 8.42 -12.12 -7.12
C LEU A 134 7.03 -12.71 -7.06
N HIS A 135 6.39 -12.71 -8.21
CA HIS A 135 5.06 -13.28 -8.45
C HIS A 135 5.03 -14.82 -8.43
N ASN A 136 3.93 -15.37 -7.92
CA ASN A 136 3.56 -16.78 -8.04
C ASN A 136 2.04 -16.94 -8.26
N ARG A 137 1.63 -17.74 -9.26
CA ARG A 137 0.22 -18.15 -9.48
C ARG A 137 -0.18 -19.34 -8.59
N TYR A 138 -1.28 -20.00 -8.93
CA TYR A 138 -1.53 -21.37 -8.49
C TYR A 138 -0.46 -22.35 -9.05
N TRP A 139 -0.19 -23.44 -8.34
CA TRP A 139 0.75 -24.49 -8.79
C TRP A 139 0.10 -25.39 -9.84
N SER A 140 0.83 -25.69 -10.92
CA SER A 140 0.32 -26.54 -11.99
C SER A 140 0.40 -28.02 -11.64
N ARG A 141 -0.53 -28.83 -12.15
CA ARG A 141 -0.54 -30.30 -12.00
C ARG A 141 0.78 -30.95 -12.39
N ASP A 142 1.45 -30.45 -13.43
CA ASP A 142 2.69 -31.01 -13.98
C ASP A 142 3.96 -30.39 -13.37
N THR A 143 3.87 -29.81 -12.17
CA THR A 143 5.03 -29.29 -11.45
C THR A 143 6.01 -30.43 -11.10
N PRO A 144 7.31 -30.32 -11.46
CA PRO A 144 8.28 -31.38 -11.19
C PRO A 144 8.67 -31.47 -9.71
N TYR A 145 8.16 -30.56 -8.86
CA TYR A 145 8.37 -30.63 -7.41
C TYR A 145 7.57 -31.77 -6.76
N ALA A 146 6.39 -32.09 -7.32
CA ALA A 146 5.49 -33.10 -6.76
C ALA A 146 6.03 -34.52 -6.99
N LYS A 147 5.93 -35.38 -5.97
CA LYS A 147 6.27 -36.83 -6.09
C LYS A 147 5.55 -37.52 -7.24
N GLN A 148 4.32 -37.12 -7.54
CA GLN A 148 3.54 -37.63 -8.68
C GLN A 148 4.20 -37.37 -10.04
N ASN A 149 5.09 -36.39 -10.13
CA ASN A 149 5.84 -36.02 -11.32
C ASN A 149 7.35 -36.32 -11.17
N GLY A 150 7.72 -37.17 -10.21
CA GLY A 150 9.11 -37.57 -9.97
C GLY A 150 9.93 -36.63 -9.07
N GLY A 151 9.28 -35.65 -8.42
CA GLY A 151 9.91 -34.78 -7.43
C GLY A 151 9.97 -35.37 -6.01
N ASP A 152 10.45 -34.57 -5.06
CA ASP A 152 10.72 -35.03 -3.69
C ASP A 152 9.62 -34.68 -2.68
N TYR A 153 8.64 -33.85 -3.08
CA TYR A 153 7.75 -33.20 -2.13
C TYR A 153 6.30 -33.70 -2.21
N ASP A 154 5.63 -33.71 -1.07
CA ASP A 154 4.22 -34.07 -1.00
C ASP A 154 3.32 -32.93 -1.50
N PHE A 155 2.53 -33.24 -2.53
CA PHE A 155 1.54 -32.36 -3.13
C PHE A 155 0.20 -33.08 -3.23
N ILE A 156 -0.90 -32.36 -3.07
CA ILE A 156 -2.20 -32.80 -3.57
C ILE A 156 -2.28 -32.38 -5.04
N VAL A 157 -2.44 -33.34 -5.94
CA VAL A 157 -2.45 -33.11 -7.38
C VAL A 157 -3.83 -33.47 -7.95
N GLU A 158 -4.57 -32.45 -8.39
CA GLU A 158 -5.92 -32.58 -8.95
C GLU A 158 -5.95 -32.09 -10.40
N ASP A 159 -7.14 -32.02 -11.02
CA ASP A 159 -7.39 -31.74 -12.45
C ASP A 159 -6.27 -31.00 -13.20
N THR A 160 -6.14 -29.70 -12.97
CA THR A 160 -5.11 -28.85 -13.62
C THR A 160 -4.19 -28.17 -12.61
N GLY A 161 -4.45 -28.34 -11.31
CA GLY A 161 -3.72 -27.71 -10.23
C GLY A 161 -3.03 -28.71 -9.30
N ALA A 162 -2.02 -28.23 -8.58
CA ALA A 162 -1.40 -28.93 -7.47
C ALA A 162 -1.38 -28.03 -6.23
N LEU A 163 -1.25 -28.60 -5.04
CA LEU A 163 -1.14 -27.87 -3.77
C LEU A 163 0.01 -28.46 -2.95
N PRO A 164 1.07 -27.71 -2.65
CA PRO A 164 2.13 -28.18 -1.74
C PRO A 164 1.57 -28.34 -0.33
N ILE A 165 1.79 -29.51 0.27
CA ILE A 165 1.37 -29.83 1.65
C ILE A 165 2.55 -30.20 2.54
N ASP A 166 3.77 -30.05 2.02
CA ASP A 166 5.03 -30.33 2.70
C ASP A 166 5.73 -29.03 3.12
N GLN A 167 6.04 -28.89 4.42
CA GLN A 167 6.81 -27.74 4.92
C GLN A 167 8.21 -27.68 4.29
N LYS A 168 8.82 -28.84 4.01
CA LYS A 168 10.17 -28.91 3.43
C LYS A 168 10.22 -28.24 2.06
N PHE A 169 9.16 -28.39 1.26
CA PHE A 169 9.04 -27.71 -0.03
C PHE A 169 9.17 -26.20 0.12
N TRP A 170 8.38 -25.60 1.03
CA TRP A 170 8.39 -24.15 1.23
C TRP A 170 9.74 -23.64 1.76
N ASN A 171 10.34 -24.39 2.69
CA ASN A 171 11.65 -24.06 3.24
C ASN A 171 12.72 -24.04 2.13
N ASP A 172 12.78 -25.09 1.32
CA ASP A 172 13.76 -25.21 0.23
C ASP A 172 13.50 -24.17 -0.88
N LEU A 173 12.22 -23.93 -1.20
CA LEU A 173 11.81 -22.96 -2.21
C LEU A 173 12.25 -21.53 -1.84
N LEU A 174 12.09 -21.10 -0.59
CA LEU A 174 12.43 -19.73 -0.18
C LEU A 174 13.90 -19.60 0.21
N ASN A 175 14.52 -20.62 0.81
CA ASN A 175 15.94 -20.58 1.19
C ASN A 175 16.86 -20.37 -0.03
N LYS A 176 16.56 -21.02 -1.17
CA LYS A 176 17.37 -20.84 -2.40
C LYS A 176 17.31 -19.40 -2.95
N THR A 177 16.24 -18.65 -2.65
CA THR A 177 16.02 -17.30 -3.19
C THR A 177 16.74 -16.19 -2.41
N LEU A 178 17.37 -16.50 -1.28
CA LEU A 178 18.16 -15.53 -0.52
C LEU A 178 19.28 -14.90 -1.37
N THR A 179 19.83 -15.67 -2.31
CA THR A 179 20.85 -15.18 -3.25
C THR A 179 20.29 -14.29 -4.36
N TRP A 180 18.98 -14.19 -4.50
CA TRP A 180 18.30 -13.40 -5.53
C TRP A 180 17.89 -12.01 -5.04
N GLY A 181 18.06 -11.71 -3.75
CA GLY A 181 17.57 -10.47 -3.14
C GLY A 181 16.05 -10.44 -2.97
N LEU A 182 15.40 -11.59 -2.79
CA LEU A 182 13.95 -11.68 -2.58
C LEU A 182 13.55 -10.99 -1.26
N VAL A 183 12.62 -10.04 -1.34
CA VAL A 183 12.02 -9.38 -0.16
C VAL A 183 10.54 -9.65 -0.01
N MET A 184 9.85 -10.00 -1.10
CA MET A 184 8.42 -10.24 -1.08
C MET A 184 8.04 -11.35 -2.06
N TYR A 185 7.30 -12.33 -1.56
CA TYR A 185 6.63 -13.34 -2.35
C TYR A 185 5.17 -12.94 -2.56
N GLU A 186 4.78 -12.69 -3.80
CA GLU A 186 3.38 -12.43 -4.13
C GLU A 186 2.69 -13.76 -4.44
N GLN A 187 1.77 -14.17 -3.56
CA GLN A 187 0.88 -15.29 -3.85
C GLN A 187 -0.39 -14.76 -4.52
N ASP A 188 -0.41 -14.92 -5.84
CA ASP A 188 -1.51 -14.55 -6.71
C ASP A 188 -2.41 -15.77 -7.04
N TRP A 189 -3.56 -15.50 -7.67
CA TRP A 189 -4.54 -16.49 -8.10
C TRP A 189 -4.98 -17.38 -6.94
N LEU A 190 -5.07 -16.82 -5.73
CA LEU A 190 -5.51 -17.53 -4.53
C LEU A 190 -6.93 -18.11 -4.69
N ASN A 191 -7.84 -17.33 -5.28
CA ASN A 191 -9.17 -17.81 -5.66
C ASN A 191 -9.10 -18.97 -6.67
N VAL A 192 -8.25 -18.89 -7.70
CA VAL A 192 -8.13 -19.95 -8.70
C VAL A 192 -7.50 -21.22 -8.12
N GLN A 193 -6.51 -21.09 -7.23
CA GLN A 193 -5.93 -22.22 -6.50
C GLN A 193 -7.00 -22.92 -5.64
N LEU A 194 -7.85 -22.15 -4.95
CA LEU A 194 -9.00 -22.67 -4.21
C LEU A 194 -10.02 -23.38 -5.12
N ASP A 195 -10.31 -22.80 -6.28
CA ASP A 195 -11.30 -23.36 -7.21
C ASP A 195 -10.81 -24.67 -7.84
N LYS A 196 -9.52 -24.74 -8.18
CA LYS A 196 -8.88 -25.89 -8.85
C LYS A 196 -8.58 -27.07 -7.92
N ILE A 197 -8.46 -26.84 -6.62
CA ILE A 197 -8.17 -27.90 -5.65
C ILE A 197 -9.41 -28.16 -4.80
N THR A 198 -10.14 -29.21 -5.18
CA THR A 198 -11.32 -29.71 -4.49
C THR A 198 -11.04 -29.98 -3.02
N ALA A 199 -9.86 -30.51 -2.68
CA ALA A 199 -9.48 -30.75 -1.30
C ALA A 199 -9.50 -29.47 -0.42
N LEU A 200 -9.22 -28.28 -0.98
CA LEU A 200 -9.32 -27.02 -0.23
C LEU A 200 -10.78 -26.61 0.07
N LYS A 201 -11.75 -27.20 -0.63
CA LYS A 201 -13.19 -26.95 -0.48
C LYS A 201 -13.88 -28.00 0.40
N THR A 202 -13.25 -29.15 0.64
CA THR A 202 -13.84 -30.25 1.41
C THR A 202 -13.12 -30.52 2.74
N ASN A 203 -11.86 -30.09 2.86
CA ASN A 203 -11.06 -30.26 4.07
C ASN A 203 -10.97 -28.97 4.90
N LEU A 204 -11.44 -29.06 6.15
CA LEU A 204 -11.53 -27.96 7.10
C LEU A 204 -10.20 -27.21 7.35
N THR A 205 -9.09 -27.97 7.47
CA THR A 205 -7.79 -27.47 7.95
C THR A 205 -6.75 -27.32 6.85
N LEU A 206 -6.92 -27.97 5.70
CA LEU A 206 -5.90 -28.02 4.64
C LEU A 206 -5.46 -26.62 4.17
N GLY A 207 -6.41 -25.70 3.93
CA GLY A 207 -6.07 -24.33 3.53
C GLY A 207 -5.30 -23.55 4.59
N GLN A 208 -5.57 -23.82 5.88
CA GLN A 208 -4.79 -23.23 6.97
C GLN A 208 -3.37 -23.81 7.00
N ILE A 209 -3.22 -25.12 6.84
CA ILE A 209 -1.91 -25.80 6.81
C ILE A 209 -1.07 -25.23 5.67
N TRP A 210 -1.60 -25.20 4.45
CA TRP A 210 -0.91 -24.69 3.27
C TRP A 210 -0.38 -23.26 3.45
N LEU A 211 -1.24 -22.33 3.90
CA LEU A 211 -0.83 -20.93 4.07
C LEU A 211 0.08 -20.72 5.28
N SER A 212 -0.06 -21.54 6.34
CA SER A 212 0.84 -21.50 7.50
C SER A 212 2.22 -22.00 7.13
N GLN A 213 2.33 -23.06 6.31
CA GLN A 213 3.62 -23.59 5.87
C GLN A 213 4.38 -22.57 5.01
N MET A 214 3.68 -21.89 4.10
CA MET A 214 4.21 -20.78 3.32
C MET A 214 4.71 -19.64 4.24
N ASN A 215 3.91 -19.26 5.26
CA ASN A 215 4.28 -18.23 6.22
C ASN A 215 5.54 -18.57 7.04
N GLU A 216 5.66 -19.80 7.54
CA GLU A 216 6.81 -20.18 8.36
C GLU A 216 8.11 -20.18 7.56
N ALA A 217 8.08 -20.64 6.31
CA ALA A 217 9.24 -20.56 5.42
C ALA A 217 9.59 -19.10 5.10
N ALA A 218 8.60 -18.24 4.84
CA ALA A 218 8.82 -16.82 4.58
C ALA A 218 9.41 -16.13 5.81
N LYS A 219 8.96 -16.48 7.01
CA LYS A 219 9.45 -15.95 8.28
C LYS A 219 10.90 -16.36 8.54
N ALA A 220 11.25 -17.61 8.27
CA ALA A 220 12.62 -18.11 8.42
C ALA A 220 13.62 -17.39 7.49
N ASN A 221 13.14 -16.82 6.38
CA ASN A 221 13.96 -16.17 5.36
C ASN A 221 13.80 -14.64 5.33
N ASN A 222 13.05 -14.05 6.27
CA ASN A 222 12.73 -12.61 6.29
C ASN A 222 12.12 -12.10 4.96
N VAL A 223 11.24 -12.91 4.37
CA VAL A 223 10.47 -12.59 3.17
C VAL A 223 9.04 -12.30 3.57
N PHE A 224 8.48 -11.20 3.07
CA PHE A 224 7.07 -10.85 3.28
C PHE A 224 6.19 -11.43 2.19
N ILE A 225 4.89 -11.51 2.45
CA ILE A 225 3.91 -12.09 1.54
C ILE A 225 2.84 -11.05 1.19
N GLN A 226 2.63 -10.87 -0.11
CA GLN A 226 1.45 -10.21 -0.64
C GLN A 226 0.43 -11.26 -1.07
N TYR A 227 -0.83 -11.05 -0.71
CA TYR A 227 -1.94 -11.80 -1.28
C TYR A 227 -2.56 -11.09 -2.47
N CYS A 228 -2.78 -11.82 -3.56
CA CYS A 228 -3.49 -11.33 -4.73
C CYS A 228 -4.62 -12.30 -5.15
N MET A 229 -5.70 -11.72 -5.69
CA MET A 229 -6.99 -12.38 -5.96
C MET A 229 -7.50 -13.18 -4.75
N SER A 230 -7.35 -12.60 -3.56
CA SER A 230 -7.62 -13.27 -2.31
C SER A 230 -9.09 -13.18 -1.93
N ASN A 231 -9.79 -14.32 -1.87
CA ASN A 231 -11.11 -14.37 -1.24
C ASN A 231 -11.06 -13.93 0.25
N PRO A 232 -12.18 -13.44 0.84
CA PRO A 232 -12.23 -12.99 2.24
C PRO A 232 -11.70 -14.01 3.26
N ARG A 233 -11.86 -15.30 2.98
CA ARG A 233 -11.29 -16.38 3.80
C ARG A 233 -9.77 -16.31 3.89
N HIS A 234 -9.07 -16.10 2.77
CA HIS A 234 -7.61 -15.97 2.75
C HIS A 234 -7.17 -14.75 3.56
N ALA A 235 -7.84 -13.62 3.38
CA ALA A 235 -7.58 -12.41 4.15
C ALA A 235 -7.78 -12.65 5.66
N LEU A 236 -8.86 -13.32 6.08
CA LEU A 236 -9.10 -13.67 7.48
C LEU A 236 -8.00 -14.59 8.05
N GLN A 237 -7.55 -15.58 7.29
CA GLN A 237 -6.45 -16.45 7.71
C GLN A 237 -5.16 -15.68 7.95
N SER A 238 -4.95 -14.56 7.25
CA SER A 238 -3.76 -13.73 7.46
C SER A 238 -3.61 -13.27 8.91
N LEU A 239 -4.67 -13.19 9.71
CA LEU A 239 -4.60 -12.78 11.12
C LEU A 239 -3.61 -13.61 11.95
N THR A 240 -3.36 -14.87 11.58
CA THR A 240 -2.39 -15.74 12.27
C THR A 240 -1.04 -15.84 11.55
N LEU A 241 -0.87 -15.14 10.42
CA LEU A 241 0.30 -15.27 9.54
C LEU A 241 1.12 -14.00 9.58
N SER A 242 2.23 -14.00 10.31
CA SER A 242 3.02 -12.78 10.56
C SER A 242 3.64 -12.17 9.30
N GLN A 243 3.92 -12.96 8.27
CA GLN A 243 4.56 -12.48 7.03
C GLN A 243 3.59 -12.00 5.97
N VAL A 244 2.28 -12.27 6.10
CA VAL A 244 1.27 -11.69 5.21
C VAL A 244 0.97 -10.28 5.69
N THR A 245 1.60 -9.28 5.09
CA THR A 245 1.53 -7.87 5.53
C THR A 245 0.57 -7.04 4.70
N GLN A 246 0.21 -7.53 3.51
CA GLN A 246 -0.56 -6.77 2.54
C GLN A 246 -1.35 -7.65 1.57
N ALA A 247 -2.37 -7.06 0.95
CA ALA A 247 -3.20 -7.73 -0.04
C ALA A 247 -3.65 -6.75 -1.12
N ARG A 248 -3.74 -7.21 -2.37
CA ARG A 248 -4.41 -6.48 -3.44
C ARG A 248 -5.90 -6.40 -3.15
N VAL A 249 -6.41 -5.18 -3.17
CA VAL A 249 -7.81 -4.85 -2.87
C VAL A 249 -8.53 -4.24 -4.08
N SER A 250 -7.86 -4.22 -5.22
CA SER A 250 -8.39 -3.82 -6.53
C SER A 250 -8.45 -5.02 -7.48
N ASP A 251 -9.13 -4.83 -8.61
CA ASP A 251 -8.86 -5.61 -9.81
C ASP A 251 -7.46 -5.28 -10.38
N ASP A 252 -7.06 -6.01 -11.42
CA ASP A 252 -5.86 -5.72 -12.19
C ASP A 252 -5.85 -4.30 -12.75
N TYR A 253 -4.68 -3.67 -12.72
CA TYR A 253 -4.42 -2.41 -13.39
C TYR A 253 -4.57 -2.59 -14.90
N SER A 254 -5.23 -1.61 -15.50
CA SER A 254 -5.18 -1.37 -16.94
C SER A 254 -5.15 0.14 -17.17
N PRO A 255 -4.37 0.64 -18.16
CA PRO A 255 -4.33 2.07 -18.44
C PRO A 255 -5.73 2.63 -18.74
N GLY A 256 -6.13 3.64 -17.96
CA GLY A 256 -7.46 4.26 -18.00
C GLY A 256 -8.57 3.46 -17.29
N GLY A 257 -8.19 2.44 -16.51
CA GLY A 257 -9.09 1.65 -15.69
C GLY A 257 -9.50 2.30 -14.36
N GLU A 258 -10.38 1.60 -13.63
CA GLU A 258 -10.96 2.05 -12.36
C GLU A 258 -10.39 1.30 -11.14
N GLN A 259 -9.28 0.56 -11.28
CA GLN A 259 -8.63 -0.21 -10.20
C GLN A 259 -8.29 0.65 -8.97
N TRP A 260 -8.20 1.97 -9.15
CA TRP A 260 -7.97 2.92 -8.06
C TRP A 260 -9.12 2.92 -7.05
N ARG A 261 -10.34 2.46 -7.38
CA ARG A 261 -11.49 2.41 -6.46
C ARG A 261 -11.36 1.30 -5.42
N ILE A 262 -10.67 1.61 -4.33
CA ILE A 262 -10.35 0.64 -3.28
C ILE A 262 -10.97 0.98 -1.91
N GLY A 263 -11.81 2.00 -1.81
CA GLY A 263 -12.24 2.56 -0.51
C GLY A 263 -12.90 1.53 0.40
N ILE A 264 -13.84 0.74 -0.13
CA ILE A 264 -14.56 -0.29 0.64
C ILE A 264 -13.66 -1.49 0.94
N SER A 265 -12.91 -1.98 -0.05
CA SER A 265 -12.03 -3.15 0.12
C SER A 265 -10.85 -2.85 1.05
N SER A 266 -10.36 -1.61 1.06
CA SER A 266 -9.36 -1.11 2.01
C SER A 266 -9.86 -1.13 3.46
N LEU A 267 -11.15 -0.89 3.69
CA LEU A 267 -11.74 -0.99 5.02
C LEU A 267 -11.58 -2.41 5.60
N PHE A 268 -11.88 -3.43 4.79
CA PHE A 268 -11.74 -4.82 5.18
C PHE A 268 -10.26 -5.21 5.38
N ALA A 269 -9.36 -4.86 4.46
CA ALA A 269 -7.95 -5.17 4.60
C ALA A 269 -7.32 -4.51 5.85
N ASN A 270 -7.63 -3.23 6.10
CA ASN A 270 -7.16 -2.52 7.29
C ASN A 270 -7.70 -3.12 8.59
N ALA A 271 -8.97 -3.55 8.61
CA ALA A 271 -9.54 -4.26 9.76
C ALA A 271 -8.78 -5.56 10.08
N LEU A 272 -8.14 -6.18 9.11
CA LEU A 272 -7.31 -7.38 9.34
C LEU A 272 -5.84 -7.05 9.60
N GLY A 273 -5.48 -5.77 9.62
CA GLY A 273 -4.11 -5.28 9.80
C GLY A 273 -3.24 -5.45 8.57
N LEU A 274 -3.82 -5.68 7.39
CA LEU A 274 -3.13 -5.73 6.11
C LEU A 274 -3.04 -4.32 5.51
N ALA A 275 -1.97 -4.05 4.77
CA ALA A 275 -1.89 -2.87 3.92
C ALA A 275 -2.63 -3.11 2.58
N PRO A 276 -3.62 -2.28 2.21
CA PRO A 276 -4.30 -2.38 0.93
C PRO A 276 -3.39 -1.98 -0.25
N SER A 277 -3.24 -2.86 -1.24
CA SER A 277 -2.57 -2.58 -2.52
C SER A 277 -3.60 -2.29 -3.63
N LYS A 278 -3.35 -1.22 -4.40
CA LYS A 278 -4.19 -0.78 -5.53
C LYS A 278 -3.65 -1.18 -6.90
N ASP A 279 -2.65 -2.06 -6.92
CA ASP A 279 -1.85 -2.40 -8.11
C ASP A 279 -0.86 -1.30 -8.55
N THR A 280 -0.13 -1.59 -9.61
CA THR A 280 0.75 -0.73 -10.40
C THR A 280 -0.01 0.39 -11.11
N PHE A 281 0.73 1.31 -11.75
CA PHE A 281 0.16 2.37 -12.59
C PHE A 281 1.24 3.06 -13.45
N TRP A 282 0.80 3.85 -14.45
CA TRP A 282 1.68 4.75 -15.20
C TRP A 282 1.67 6.16 -14.59
N THR A 283 2.84 6.76 -14.49
CA THR A 283 3.04 8.14 -14.01
C THR A 283 2.93 9.18 -15.13
N THR A 284 3.03 8.76 -16.39
CA THR A 284 2.73 9.60 -17.56
C THR A 284 1.53 9.07 -18.34
N GLU A 285 0.77 9.98 -18.95
CA GLU A 285 -0.46 9.66 -19.66
C GLU A 285 -0.20 8.79 -20.90
N VAL A 286 0.88 9.08 -21.63
CA VAL A 286 1.23 8.41 -22.88
C VAL A 286 2.53 7.67 -22.73
N GLN A 287 2.46 6.35 -22.83
CA GLN A 287 3.62 5.46 -22.91
C GLN A 287 3.92 5.07 -24.37
N PRO A 288 5.07 5.46 -24.94
CA PRO A 288 5.37 5.23 -26.35
C PRO A 288 5.38 3.74 -26.73
N GLY A 289 4.63 3.38 -27.77
CA GLY A 289 4.58 2.00 -28.27
C GLY A 289 4.05 0.98 -27.25
N ASN A 290 3.25 1.42 -26.27
CA ASN A 290 2.65 0.50 -25.31
C ASN A 290 1.76 -0.55 -26.02
N ARG A 291 1.80 -1.79 -25.53
CA ARG A 291 1.08 -2.93 -26.12
C ARG A 291 -0.44 -2.81 -26.06
N TYR A 292 -0.96 -2.02 -25.12
CA TYR A 292 -2.38 -1.88 -24.86
C TYR A 292 -3.06 -0.92 -25.85
N LYS A 293 -2.28 -0.08 -26.54
CA LYS A 293 -2.78 1.02 -27.39
C LYS A 293 -3.76 1.92 -26.65
N ARG A 294 -3.43 2.21 -25.38
CA ARG A 294 -4.21 3.05 -24.46
C ARG A 294 -3.33 4.11 -23.81
N THR A 295 -3.98 5.05 -23.14
CA THR A 295 -3.38 6.08 -22.29
C THR A 295 -3.87 5.92 -20.85
N GLU A 296 -3.15 6.50 -19.90
CA GLU A 296 -3.55 6.60 -18.50
C GLU A 296 -3.94 8.07 -18.18
N PRO A 297 -5.20 8.49 -18.37
CA PRO A 297 -5.60 9.86 -18.13
C PRO A 297 -5.57 10.26 -16.64
N ASN A 298 -5.56 9.28 -15.72
CA ASN A 298 -5.72 9.51 -14.28
C ASN A 298 -4.41 9.25 -13.52
N THR A 299 -3.26 9.65 -14.08
CA THR A 299 -1.93 9.42 -13.47
C THR A 299 -1.83 9.96 -12.04
N ARG A 300 -2.28 11.21 -11.83
CA ARG A 300 -2.25 11.88 -10.51
C ARG A 300 -3.11 11.16 -9.49
N LEU A 301 -4.30 10.74 -9.89
CA LEU A 301 -5.23 9.99 -9.05
C LEU A 301 -4.61 8.65 -8.64
N ASN A 302 -4.04 7.91 -9.58
CA ASN A 302 -3.36 6.65 -9.28
C ASN A 302 -2.20 6.82 -8.29
N ALA A 303 -1.36 7.85 -8.49
CA ALA A 303 -0.25 8.15 -7.58
C ALA A 303 -0.75 8.53 -6.17
N LEU A 304 -1.80 9.34 -6.08
CA LEU A 304 -2.45 9.71 -4.82
C LEU A 304 -2.99 8.46 -4.11
N VAL A 305 -3.81 7.65 -4.78
CA VAL A 305 -4.45 6.46 -4.19
C VAL A 305 -3.39 5.46 -3.71
N ALA A 306 -2.33 5.20 -4.49
CA ALA A 306 -1.23 4.33 -4.03
C ALA A 306 -0.52 4.88 -2.78
N THR A 307 -0.46 6.21 -2.63
CA THR A 307 0.11 6.83 -1.43
C THR A 307 -0.84 6.69 -0.23
N LEU A 308 -2.14 6.94 -0.44
CA LEU A 308 -3.15 6.88 0.61
C LEU A 308 -3.48 5.45 1.05
N SER A 309 -3.19 4.44 0.24
CA SER A 309 -3.52 3.04 0.56
C SER A 309 -2.59 2.42 1.60
N THR A 310 -1.45 3.04 1.93
CA THR A 310 -0.39 2.48 2.81
C THR A 310 0.20 1.13 2.34
N GLY A 311 -0.20 0.68 1.14
CA GLY A 311 0.30 -0.52 0.48
C GLY A 311 1.56 -0.24 -0.33
N PRO A 312 1.98 -1.20 -1.15
CA PRO A 312 3.07 -1.00 -2.09
C PRO A 312 2.79 0.15 -3.05
N TYR A 313 3.84 0.91 -3.34
CA TYR A 313 3.87 1.94 -4.37
C TYR A 313 4.77 1.48 -5.52
N GLY A 314 4.16 1.27 -6.68
CA GLY A 314 4.82 0.71 -7.86
C GLY A 314 4.41 1.39 -9.16
N PRO A 315 5.08 2.45 -9.61
CA PRO A 315 4.98 2.91 -10.99
C PRO A 315 5.55 1.87 -11.97
N SER A 316 5.15 1.96 -13.24
CA SER A 316 5.45 0.94 -14.26
C SER A 316 5.64 1.47 -15.68
N ASP A 317 6.04 2.74 -15.77
CA ASP A 317 6.35 3.43 -17.02
C ASP A 317 7.58 2.82 -17.72
N MET A 318 7.67 3.01 -19.03
CA MET A 318 8.88 2.73 -19.81
C MET A 318 10.10 3.43 -19.20
N ALA A 319 11.27 2.79 -19.29
CA ALA A 319 12.54 3.40 -18.88
C ALA A 319 12.74 4.76 -19.56
N GLY A 320 13.02 5.79 -18.76
CA GLY A 320 13.16 7.17 -19.24
C GLY A 320 11.85 7.94 -19.45
N HIS A 321 10.69 7.34 -19.18
CA HIS A 321 9.35 7.96 -19.31
C HIS A 321 8.58 8.08 -17.99
N LEU A 322 9.29 8.03 -16.85
CA LEU A 322 8.71 8.28 -15.54
C LEU A 322 8.51 9.78 -15.31
N ASN A 323 7.39 10.15 -14.71
CA ASN A 323 7.14 11.51 -14.22
C ASN A 323 7.70 11.66 -12.80
N TYR A 324 8.94 12.14 -12.70
CA TYR A 324 9.61 12.31 -11.40
C TYR A 324 8.94 13.37 -10.51
N ASP A 325 8.33 14.41 -11.07
CA ASP A 325 7.61 15.40 -10.28
C ASP A 325 6.39 14.78 -9.59
N LEU A 326 5.69 13.88 -10.29
CA LEU A 326 4.58 13.13 -9.71
C LEU A 326 5.06 12.13 -8.65
N ILE A 327 6.14 11.39 -8.92
CA ILE A 327 6.75 10.47 -7.94
C ILE A 327 7.18 11.24 -6.68
N ASN A 328 7.78 12.42 -6.84
CA ASN A 328 8.22 13.27 -5.75
C ASN A 328 7.07 13.73 -4.85
N LYS A 329 5.79 13.69 -5.28
CA LYS A 329 4.65 13.96 -4.39
C LYS A 329 4.34 12.83 -3.40
N THR A 330 4.89 11.64 -3.63
CA THR A 330 4.52 10.39 -2.92
C THR A 330 5.57 9.96 -1.89
N CYS A 331 6.81 10.40 -2.05
CA CYS A 331 7.93 9.97 -1.25
C CYS A 331 8.96 11.08 -1.01
N ILE A 332 9.84 10.85 -0.06
CA ILE A 332 11.09 11.61 0.09
C ILE A 332 12.24 10.85 -0.57
N TYR A 333 13.46 11.38 -0.42
CA TYR A 333 14.67 10.81 -0.99
C TYR A 333 14.86 9.31 -0.67
N TYR A 334 15.55 8.60 -1.58
CA TYR A 334 15.65 7.13 -1.60
C TYR A 334 14.30 6.40 -1.53
N GLY A 335 13.25 7.04 -2.07
CA GLY A 335 11.93 6.44 -2.18
C GLY A 335 11.26 6.11 -0.86
N SER A 336 11.58 6.77 0.26
CA SER A 336 10.83 6.54 1.50
C SER A 336 9.43 7.14 1.37
N LEU A 337 8.39 6.31 1.42
CA LEU A 337 7.03 6.74 1.13
C LEU A 337 6.49 7.67 2.21
N MET A 338 5.78 8.72 1.79
CA MET A 338 5.05 9.64 2.65
C MET A 338 3.59 9.24 2.71
N GLN A 339 3.32 8.20 3.49
CA GLN A 339 1.99 7.62 3.64
C GLN A 339 1.30 8.16 4.90
N PRO A 340 -0.03 8.06 4.97
CA PRO A 340 -0.75 8.27 6.22
C PRO A 340 -0.52 7.12 7.21
N ALA A 341 -0.94 7.29 8.46
CA ALA A 341 -0.83 6.28 9.51
C ALA A 341 -1.89 5.16 9.38
N LYS A 342 -3.05 5.48 8.80
CA LYS A 342 -4.15 4.55 8.47
C LYS A 342 -4.38 4.62 6.96
N PRO A 343 -4.62 3.52 6.23
CA PRO A 343 -5.04 3.63 4.83
C PRO A 343 -6.34 4.43 4.69
N ALA A 344 -6.50 5.14 3.57
CA ALA A 344 -7.77 5.76 3.25
C ALA A 344 -8.84 4.71 3.02
N THR A 345 -10.00 4.89 3.66
CA THR A 345 -11.14 3.99 3.58
C THR A 345 -12.40 4.76 3.24
N ALA A 346 -13.36 4.11 2.59
CA ALA A 346 -14.65 4.71 2.26
C ALA A 346 -15.34 5.22 3.52
N MET A 347 -15.79 6.47 3.52
CA MET A 347 -16.55 7.06 4.61
C MET A 347 -17.98 6.52 4.62
N ASP A 348 -18.62 6.53 5.78
CA ASP A 348 -19.98 6.01 5.94
C ASP A 348 -20.99 6.68 5.00
N VAL A 349 -20.84 7.99 4.75
CA VAL A 349 -21.69 8.74 3.82
C VAL A 349 -21.64 8.18 2.39
N GLN A 350 -20.46 7.78 1.90
CA GLN A 350 -20.31 7.11 0.60
C GLN A 350 -21.11 5.81 0.61
N ILE A 351 -20.86 4.95 1.59
CA ILE A 351 -21.43 3.60 1.63
C ILE A 351 -22.97 3.66 1.73
N ILE A 352 -23.49 4.58 2.56
CA ILE A 352 -24.93 4.78 2.73
C ILE A 352 -25.56 5.31 1.44
N GLN A 353 -24.99 6.33 0.81
CA GLN A 353 -25.54 6.89 -0.43
C GLN A 353 -25.44 5.91 -1.60
N GLU A 354 -24.37 5.13 -1.70
CA GLU A 354 -24.26 4.08 -2.70
C GLU A 354 -25.32 2.99 -2.48
N ALA A 355 -25.48 2.51 -1.25
CA ALA A 355 -26.41 1.43 -0.93
C ALA A 355 -27.90 1.83 -1.07
N PHE A 356 -28.26 3.05 -0.67
CA PHE A 356 -29.66 3.48 -0.59
C PHE A 356 -30.09 4.47 -1.67
N GLU A 357 -29.15 5.20 -2.29
CA GLU A 357 -29.42 6.19 -3.34
C GLU A 357 -28.82 5.83 -4.70
N SER A 358 -28.07 4.71 -4.80
CA SER A 358 -27.37 4.28 -6.01
C SER A 358 -26.41 5.34 -6.60
N LYS A 359 -25.93 6.27 -5.77
CA LYS A 359 -24.94 7.26 -6.18
C LYS A 359 -23.55 6.65 -6.10
N LYS A 360 -22.88 6.54 -7.25
CA LYS A 360 -21.50 6.05 -7.34
C LYS A 360 -20.54 7.21 -7.17
N MET A 361 -19.89 7.28 -6.02
CA MET A 361 -18.89 8.28 -5.67
C MET A 361 -17.84 7.64 -4.77
N GLU A 362 -16.64 8.21 -4.73
CA GLU A 362 -15.62 7.85 -3.77
C GLU A 362 -15.43 9.03 -2.82
N ILE A 363 -15.67 8.82 -1.53
CA ILE A 363 -15.41 9.78 -0.44
C ILE A 363 -14.71 9.02 0.67
N TRP A 364 -13.42 9.26 0.82
CA TRP A 364 -12.58 8.52 1.75
C TRP A 364 -11.97 9.44 2.79
N SER A 365 -11.65 8.87 3.95
CA SER A 365 -10.87 9.57 4.97
C SER A 365 -9.67 8.79 5.44
N THR A 366 -8.64 9.51 5.86
CA THR A 366 -7.41 8.98 6.46
C THR A 366 -6.81 10.03 7.40
N TYR A 367 -5.73 9.68 8.09
CA TYR A 367 -4.95 10.61 8.88
C TYR A 367 -3.50 10.18 9.03
N SER A 368 -2.62 11.17 9.21
CA SER A 368 -1.29 11.00 9.77
C SER A 368 -1.31 11.28 11.27
N VAL A 369 -0.38 10.67 12.01
CA VAL A 369 -0.22 10.90 13.45
C VAL A 369 1.13 11.54 13.70
N ASN A 370 1.15 12.65 14.44
CA ASN A 370 2.38 13.18 15.03
C ASN A 370 2.20 13.34 16.54
N VAL A 371 3.29 13.19 17.29
CA VAL A 371 3.29 13.29 18.75
C VAL A 371 3.79 14.67 19.18
N LEU A 372 3.04 15.30 20.07
CA LEU A 372 3.37 16.54 20.77
C LEU A 372 3.27 16.28 22.27
N ASN A 373 4.38 16.39 23.01
CA ASN A 373 4.44 16.16 24.47
C ASN A 373 3.67 14.90 24.91
N ASP A 374 4.02 13.74 24.34
CA ASP A 374 3.37 12.44 24.56
C ASP A 374 1.89 12.33 24.17
N THR A 375 1.31 13.39 23.59
CA THR A 375 -0.06 13.39 23.05
C THR A 375 -0.01 13.16 21.55
N ALA A 376 -0.69 12.10 21.09
CA ALA A 376 -0.85 11.83 19.67
C ALA A 376 -1.96 12.73 19.09
N LEU A 377 -1.63 13.48 18.05
CA LEU A 377 -2.57 14.31 17.31
C LEU A 377 -2.67 13.82 15.86
N ASN A 378 -3.86 13.96 15.30
CA ASN A 378 -4.17 13.51 13.96
C ASN A 378 -4.21 14.68 12.98
N TRP A 379 -3.55 14.53 11.83
CA TRP A 379 -3.72 15.37 10.65
C TRP A 379 -4.60 14.62 9.67
N GLY A 380 -5.84 15.06 9.52
CA GLY A 380 -6.85 14.37 8.73
C GLY A 380 -6.77 14.70 7.25
N THR A 381 -7.26 13.78 6.43
CA THR A 381 -7.43 14.00 4.99
C THR A 381 -8.79 13.47 4.58
N VAL A 382 -9.55 14.28 3.83
CA VAL A 382 -10.76 13.85 3.12
C VAL A 382 -10.50 13.93 1.63
N PHE A 383 -10.66 12.80 0.95
CA PHE A 383 -10.47 12.65 -0.48
C PHE A 383 -11.83 12.36 -1.14
N ALA A 384 -12.16 13.03 -2.24
CA ALA A 384 -13.38 12.77 -2.98
C ALA A 384 -13.21 12.82 -4.50
N VAL A 385 -13.85 11.87 -5.20
CA VAL A 385 -13.87 11.73 -6.67
C VAL A 385 -15.23 11.21 -7.15
N ASP A 386 -15.62 11.67 -8.33
CA ASP A 386 -16.91 11.37 -8.97
C ASP A 386 -18.10 11.70 -8.07
N THR A 387 -18.00 12.79 -7.32
CA THR A 387 -19.09 13.34 -6.52
C THR A 387 -20.24 13.77 -7.41
N SER A 388 -21.47 13.41 -7.05
CA SER A 388 -22.68 13.81 -7.78
C SER A 388 -23.62 14.59 -6.87
N GLY A 389 -23.83 15.87 -7.19
CA GLY A 389 -24.48 16.83 -6.29
C GLY A 389 -23.58 17.24 -5.12
N ASP A 390 -24.04 18.21 -4.34
CA ASP A 390 -23.31 18.64 -3.15
C ASP A 390 -23.49 17.60 -2.04
N VAL A 391 -22.40 17.00 -1.60
CA VAL A 391 -22.40 16.03 -0.49
C VAL A 391 -21.87 16.72 0.75
N THR A 392 -22.61 16.62 1.84
CA THR A 392 -22.23 17.25 3.11
C THR A 392 -21.74 16.20 4.09
N ILE A 393 -20.59 16.45 4.71
CA ILE A 393 -20.00 15.60 5.76
C ILE A 393 -20.06 16.37 7.08
N ASP A 394 -20.75 15.81 8.07
CA ASP A 394 -20.81 16.39 9.42
C ASP A 394 -19.47 16.17 10.14
N TYR A 395 -19.09 17.12 11.01
CA TYR A 395 -17.90 17.01 11.88
C TYR A 395 -17.79 15.65 12.59
N LYS A 396 -18.91 15.17 13.15
CA LYS A 396 -18.97 13.91 13.92
C LYS A 396 -18.64 12.65 13.10
N ASP A 397 -18.73 12.73 11.77
CA ASP A 397 -18.50 11.59 10.86
C ASP A 397 -17.02 11.53 10.40
N MET A 398 -16.20 12.51 10.80
CA MET A 398 -14.76 12.54 10.55
C MET A 398 -13.99 11.92 11.72
N GLU A 399 -13.85 10.59 11.70
CA GLU A 399 -13.27 9.81 12.80
C GLU A 399 -11.82 10.19 13.20
N PHE A 400 -11.11 10.92 12.35
CA PHE A 400 -9.76 11.39 12.65
C PHE A 400 -9.73 12.62 13.59
N LEU A 401 -10.85 13.32 13.76
CA LEU A 401 -10.92 14.50 14.63
C LEU A 401 -10.82 14.05 16.09
N THR A 402 -9.80 14.56 16.78
CA THR A 402 -9.58 14.24 18.19
C THR A 402 -10.52 15.09 19.05
N SER A 403 -11.20 14.44 20.01
CA SER A 403 -12.06 15.15 20.97
C SER A 403 -11.28 16.24 21.71
N ASP A 404 -11.93 17.38 21.97
CA ASP A 404 -11.37 18.54 22.65
C ASP A 404 -10.18 19.23 21.95
N VAL A 405 -9.90 18.85 20.70
CA VAL A 405 -8.90 19.50 19.84
C VAL A 405 -9.62 20.33 18.79
N ALA A 406 -9.29 21.62 18.69
CA ALA A 406 -9.77 22.48 17.61
C ALA A 406 -9.04 22.14 16.31
N TYR A 407 -9.75 22.25 15.18
CA TYR A 407 -9.21 21.98 13.86
C TYR A 407 -9.46 23.13 12.91
N SER A 408 -8.58 23.25 11.93
CA SER A 408 -8.79 24.05 10.73
C SER A 408 -8.55 23.15 9.52
N PHE A 409 -9.01 23.55 8.34
CA PHE A 409 -8.82 22.80 7.12
C PHE A 409 -8.51 23.70 5.94
N TYR A 410 -7.95 23.11 4.88
CA TYR A 410 -7.66 23.77 3.61
C TYR A 410 -7.76 22.75 2.45
N HIS A 411 -8.00 23.24 1.24
CA HIS A 411 -7.94 22.42 0.04
C HIS A 411 -6.48 22.31 -0.45
N TYR A 412 -6.03 21.11 -0.84
CA TYR A 412 -4.61 20.82 -1.05
C TYR A 412 -3.89 21.71 -2.07
N ASN A 413 -4.61 22.25 -3.05
CA ASN A 413 -4.07 23.11 -4.10
C ASN A 413 -4.33 24.61 -3.86
N ASP A 414 -4.97 24.96 -2.75
CA ASP A 414 -5.32 26.35 -2.42
C ASP A 414 -5.16 26.58 -0.91
N LEU A 415 -3.97 27.01 -0.48
CA LEU A 415 -3.70 27.34 0.91
C LEU A 415 -4.49 28.57 1.40
N SER A 416 -4.99 29.42 0.49
CA SER A 416 -5.82 30.58 0.86
C SER A 416 -7.20 30.15 1.33
N SER A 417 -7.63 28.94 0.97
CA SER A 417 -8.81 28.29 1.52
C SER A 417 -8.60 27.78 2.95
N PHE A 418 -7.64 28.27 3.73
CA PHE A 418 -7.52 27.92 5.14
C PHE A 418 -8.67 28.55 5.95
N ARG A 419 -9.38 27.73 6.73
CA ARG A 419 -10.44 28.19 7.66
C ARG A 419 -10.56 27.27 8.86
N ASP A 420 -11.02 27.83 9.96
CA ASP A 420 -11.42 27.07 11.14
C ASP A 420 -12.55 26.08 10.81
N PHE A 421 -12.56 24.96 11.53
CA PHE A 421 -13.57 23.91 11.40
C PHE A 421 -14.09 23.53 12.79
N LYS A 422 -15.28 24.03 13.10
CA LYS A 422 -15.96 23.85 14.39
C LYS A 422 -16.85 22.62 14.38
N ASP A 423 -17.25 22.18 15.56
CA ASP A 423 -18.18 21.07 15.76
C ASP A 423 -19.55 21.27 15.09
N SER A 424 -20.00 22.52 14.97
CA SER A 424 -21.21 22.92 14.24
C SER A 424 -21.06 22.91 12.72
N ASP A 425 -19.82 22.88 12.22
CA ASP A 425 -19.53 23.03 10.81
C ASP A 425 -19.71 21.72 10.05
N LYS A 426 -19.81 21.87 8.73
CA LYS A 426 -19.92 20.76 7.80
C LYS A 426 -19.00 20.99 6.62
N LEU A 427 -18.36 19.93 6.14
CA LEU A 427 -17.63 19.98 4.88
C LEU A 427 -18.60 19.76 3.73
N VAL A 428 -18.77 20.77 2.88
CA VAL A 428 -19.52 20.65 1.63
C VAL A 428 -18.55 20.27 0.53
N LEU A 429 -18.70 19.04 0.02
CA LEU A 429 -18.00 18.59 -1.18
C LEU A 429 -18.74 19.11 -2.41
N PRO A 430 -18.04 19.76 -3.36
CA PRO A 430 -18.67 20.28 -4.55
C PRO A 430 -19.08 19.15 -5.49
N ASN A 431 -20.06 19.41 -6.35
CA ASN A 431 -20.56 18.46 -7.34
C ASN A 431 -19.61 18.15 -8.53
N ASN A 432 -18.35 18.58 -8.47
CA ASN A 432 -17.40 18.54 -9.58
C ASN A 432 -16.03 17.95 -9.22
N CYS A 433 -15.91 17.19 -8.13
CA CYS A 433 -14.70 16.42 -7.87
C CYS A 433 -14.59 15.32 -8.95
N THR A 434 -13.70 15.48 -9.92
CA THR A 434 -13.51 14.53 -11.03
C THR A 434 -12.24 13.70 -10.85
N LYS A 435 -11.98 12.75 -11.75
CA LYS A 435 -10.74 11.95 -11.71
C LYS A 435 -9.47 12.76 -11.99
N THR A 436 -9.59 13.81 -12.81
CA THR A 436 -8.47 14.73 -13.14
C THR A 436 -8.35 15.87 -12.13
N ASP A 437 -9.49 16.36 -11.64
CA ASP A 437 -9.63 17.44 -10.67
C ASP A 437 -10.36 16.94 -9.42
N PHE A 438 -9.71 16.01 -8.72
CA PHE A 438 -10.23 15.44 -7.48
C PHE A 438 -10.19 16.47 -6.35
N CYS A 439 -11.06 16.26 -5.36
CA CYS A 439 -11.07 17.07 -4.14
C CYS A 439 -10.22 16.39 -3.06
N LEU A 440 -9.33 17.17 -2.44
CA LEU A 440 -8.49 16.70 -1.35
C LEU A 440 -8.38 17.80 -0.29
N TYR A 441 -9.02 17.58 0.84
CA TYR A 441 -9.02 18.50 1.97
C TYR A 441 -8.10 17.98 3.07
N GLN A 442 -7.28 18.86 3.62
CA GLN A 442 -6.37 18.56 4.72
C GLN A 442 -6.88 19.24 5.99
N PHE A 443 -6.99 18.48 7.08
CA PHE A 443 -7.43 18.91 8.40
C PHE A 443 -6.23 18.94 9.35
N VAL A 444 -6.06 20.07 10.01
CA VAL A 444 -4.87 20.39 10.81
C VAL A 444 -5.31 20.72 12.24
N PRO A 445 -4.75 20.05 13.26
CA PRO A 445 -5.05 20.36 14.64
C PRO A 445 -4.45 21.71 15.04
N LYS A 446 -5.16 22.45 15.89
CA LYS A 446 -4.65 23.65 16.55
C LYS A 446 -3.64 23.26 17.61
N LEU A 447 -2.46 23.86 17.52
CA LEU A 447 -1.43 23.81 18.55
C LEU A 447 -1.36 25.17 19.25
N THR A 448 -0.93 25.18 20.50
CA THR A 448 -0.76 26.41 21.28
C THR A 448 0.63 26.48 21.91
N HIS A 449 1.21 27.67 21.91
CA HIS A 449 2.46 27.97 22.62
C HIS A 449 2.42 29.39 23.17
N GLY A 450 2.27 29.52 24.49
CA GLY A 450 1.95 30.80 25.11
C GLY A 450 0.63 31.35 24.56
N ASP A 451 0.65 32.61 24.10
CA ASP A 451 -0.49 33.26 23.45
C ASP A 451 -0.57 32.99 21.94
N ASN A 452 0.36 32.20 21.39
CA ASN A 452 0.40 31.93 19.96
C ASN A 452 -0.43 30.69 19.58
N GLU A 453 -1.22 30.84 18.52
CA GLU A 453 -1.94 29.76 17.86
C GLU A 453 -1.17 29.31 16.62
N VAL A 454 -0.92 28.00 16.52
CA VAL A 454 -0.10 27.41 15.46
C VAL A 454 -0.84 26.25 14.81
N TYR A 455 -0.94 26.27 13.48
CA TYR A 455 -1.43 25.15 12.68
C TYR A 455 -0.31 24.69 11.75
N LEU A 456 0.15 23.45 11.90
CA LEU A 456 1.20 22.88 11.06
C LEU A 456 0.59 22.26 9.80
N LEU A 457 0.72 22.94 8.65
CA LEU A 457 0.23 22.42 7.37
C LEU A 457 1.20 21.36 6.81
N GLY A 458 2.50 21.50 7.06
CA GLY A 458 3.52 20.51 6.70
C GLY A 458 4.18 20.76 5.34
N ASP A 459 4.71 19.70 4.72
CA ASP A 459 5.31 19.73 3.38
C ASP A 459 4.20 19.62 2.32
N VAL A 460 3.57 20.75 2.01
CA VAL A 460 2.40 20.83 1.11
C VAL A 460 2.73 20.48 -0.36
N SER A 461 4.01 20.26 -0.69
CA SER A 461 4.40 19.73 -2.01
C SER A 461 3.98 18.28 -2.20
N LYS A 462 3.71 17.57 -1.09
CA LYS A 462 3.42 16.13 -0.99
C LYS A 462 1.93 15.87 -0.84
N TRP A 463 1.48 14.66 -1.16
CA TRP A 463 0.09 14.25 -0.97
C TRP A 463 -0.33 14.13 0.50
N VAL A 464 0.63 13.80 1.38
CA VAL A 464 0.42 13.66 2.82
C VAL A 464 1.40 14.61 3.54
N PRO A 465 1.05 15.91 3.64
CA PRO A 465 1.99 16.95 4.08
C PRO A 465 2.56 16.76 5.48
N ALA A 466 1.77 16.16 6.37
CA ALA A 466 2.12 15.93 7.77
C ALA A 466 2.52 14.46 8.05
N SER A 467 2.98 13.73 7.02
CA SER A 467 3.42 12.34 7.18
C SER A 467 4.57 12.23 8.19
N SER A 468 4.50 11.22 9.07
CA SER A 468 5.52 10.94 10.07
C SER A 468 6.86 10.51 9.47
N THR A 469 6.90 10.23 8.16
CA THR A 469 8.15 10.02 7.42
C THR A 469 9.00 11.28 7.36
N ARG A 470 8.35 12.45 7.20
CA ARG A 470 8.99 13.77 7.15
C ARG A 470 9.00 14.44 8.51
N ILE A 471 7.84 14.52 9.16
CA ILE A 471 7.64 15.21 10.43
C ILE A 471 7.80 14.18 11.54
N ARG A 472 8.93 14.15 12.23
CA ARG A 472 9.24 13.07 13.17
C ARG A 472 8.69 13.31 14.57
N SER A 473 8.66 14.56 14.98
CA SER A 473 8.09 14.99 16.26
C SER A 473 7.91 16.49 16.28
N ILE A 474 7.03 16.94 17.17
CA ILE A 474 6.84 18.35 17.51
C ILE A 474 7.19 18.48 18.99
N VAL A 475 8.17 19.33 19.31
CA VAL A 475 8.74 19.45 20.65
C VAL A 475 8.42 20.83 21.20
N TYR A 476 7.78 20.84 22.38
CA TYR A 476 7.59 22.07 23.13
C TYR A 476 8.89 22.44 23.85
N GLN A 477 9.42 23.62 23.55
CA GLN A 477 10.50 24.24 24.33
C GLN A 477 9.94 25.44 25.08
N LYS A 478 10.66 25.96 26.07
CA LYS A 478 10.16 27.05 26.93
C LYS A 478 9.77 28.31 26.12
N GLU A 479 10.47 28.58 25.02
CA GLU A 479 10.33 29.80 24.21
C GLU A 479 9.91 29.50 22.76
N ASP A 480 9.66 28.24 22.41
CA ASP A 480 9.37 27.87 21.02
C ASP A 480 8.61 26.53 20.90
N LEU A 481 8.05 26.32 19.71
CA LEU A 481 7.55 25.04 19.24
C LEU A 481 8.42 24.57 18.07
N LEU A 482 9.21 23.51 18.28
CA LEU A 482 10.14 23.00 17.29
C LEU A 482 9.58 21.80 16.54
N ILE A 483 9.77 21.76 15.22
CA ILE A 483 9.48 20.60 14.40
C ILE A 483 10.77 19.90 14.03
N ASN A 484 10.85 18.61 14.35
CA ASN A 484 11.93 17.74 13.92
C ASN A 484 11.61 17.18 12.54
N LEU A 485 12.32 17.67 11.53
CA LEU A 485 12.22 17.24 10.14
C LEU A 485 13.28 16.19 9.82
N TRP A 486 12.88 15.16 9.09
CA TRP A 486 13.80 14.23 8.44
C TRP A 486 13.99 14.61 6.98
N GLY A 487 15.23 14.78 6.57
CA GLY A 487 15.58 15.10 5.19
C GLY A 487 16.90 14.48 4.78
N SER A 488 17.18 14.56 3.48
CA SER A 488 18.46 14.08 2.93
C SER A 488 19.42 15.22 2.64
N ALA A 489 20.72 14.93 2.66
CA ALA A 489 21.74 15.92 2.38
C ALA A 489 21.46 16.65 1.06
N ASN A 490 21.56 17.98 1.09
CA ASN A 490 21.29 18.91 0.00
C ASN A 490 19.82 19.00 -0.44
N GLU A 491 18.88 18.43 0.33
CA GLU A 491 17.45 18.66 0.13
C GLU A 491 17.07 20.04 0.68
N GLU A 492 16.24 20.79 -0.04
CA GLU A 492 15.56 21.97 0.50
C GLU A 492 14.12 21.61 0.85
N ILE A 493 13.76 21.71 2.12
CA ILE A 493 12.43 21.37 2.61
C ILE A 493 11.70 22.64 2.99
N THR A 494 10.55 22.88 2.40
CA THR A 494 9.66 23.99 2.78
C THR A 494 8.49 23.46 3.59
N ILE A 495 8.37 23.92 4.84
CA ILE A 495 7.22 23.64 5.71
C ILE A 495 6.33 24.87 5.78
N TYR A 496 5.04 24.63 5.63
CA TYR A 496 4.01 25.66 5.77
C TYR A 496 3.29 25.52 7.11
N PHE A 497 2.93 26.67 7.68
CA PHE A 497 2.17 26.75 8.91
C PHE A 497 1.39 28.05 9.00
N VAL A 498 0.33 28.09 9.80
CA VAL A 498 -0.40 29.31 10.12
C VAL A 498 -0.08 29.69 11.55
N LEU A 499 0.44 30.91 11.75
CA LEU A 499 0.77 31.49 13.04
C LEU A 499 -0.14 32.69 13.29
N ASN A 500 -0.98 32.64 14.32
CA ASN A 500 -1.93 33.70 14.68
C ASN A 500 -2.77 34.19 13.48
N GLY A 501 -3.27 33.25 12.68
CA GLY A 501 -4.08 33.51 11.49
C GLY A 501 -3.30 33.93 10.24
N GLN A 502 -1.97 34.04 10.30
CA GLN A 502 -1.13 34.40 9.15
C GLN A 502 -0.43 33.16 8.59
N LEU A 503 -0.59 32.92 7.28
CA LEU A 503 0.16 31.86 6.59
C LEU A 503 1.64 32.24 6.52
N GLN A 504 2.49 31.31 6.95
CA GLN A 504 3.94 31.41 6.98
C GLN A 504 4.56 30.18 6.31
N SER A 505 5.81 30.30 5.91
CA SER A 505 6.62 29.17 5.47
C SER A 505 8.05 29.30 5.95
N SER A 506 8.71 28.16 6.10
CA SER A 506 10.13 28.06 6.43
C SER A 506 10.80 27.08 5.47
N THR A 507 11.86 27.53 4.79
CA THR A 507 12.66 26.70 3.89
C THR A 507 13.98 26.35 4.56
N CYS A 508 14.24 25.06 4.75
CA CYS A 508 15.43 24.55 5.41
C CYS A 508 16.31 23.74 4.46
N PRO A 509 17.53 24.22 4.16
CA PRO A 509 18.54 23.40 3.50
C PRO A 509 19.08 22.34 4.46
N ILE A 510 18.89 21.08 4.12
CA ILE A 510 19.33 19.94 4.90
C ILE A 510 20.81 19.68 4.60
N LYS A 511 21.70 20.14 5.50
CA LYS A 511 23.15 20.05 5.28
C LYS A 511 23.67 18.61 5.29
N ASN A 512 23.19 17.82 6.24
CA ASN A 512 23.51 16.40 6.38
C ASN A 512 22.21 15.62 6.46
N THR A 513 22.18 14.42 5.87
CA THR A 513 21.04 13.51 6.03
C THR A 513 20.80 13.26 7.50
N GLY A 514 19.60 13.59 7.99
CA GLY A 514 19.30 13.50 9.40
C GLY A 514 18.21 14.45 9.87
N PHE A 515 18.21 14.67 11.19
CA PHE A 515 17.25 15.53 11.87
C PHE A 515 17.65 16.99 11.76
N ASN A 516 16.70 17.83 11.37
CA ASN A 516 16.83 19.28 11.34
C ASN A 516 15.61 19.86 12.05
N CYS A 517 15.79 20.96 12.77
CA CYS A 517 14.74 21.54 13.57
C CYS A 517 14.21 22.82 12.89
N VAL A 518 12.90 23.06 12.95
CA VAL A 518 12.29 24.31 12.48
C VAL A 518 11.53 24.96 13.63
N SER A 519 11.88 26.20 13.91
CA SER A 519 11.13 27.08 14.82
C SER A 519 9.82 27.50 14.18
N MET A 520 8.70 27.20 14.83
CA MET A 520 7.38 27.59 14.35
C MET A 520 7.00 29.01 14.72
N LEU A 521 7.69 29.62 15.69
CA LEU A 521 7.46 31.02 16.05
C LEU A 521 8.31 31.98 15.22
N THR A 522 9.56 31.62 14.92
CA THR A 522 10.48 32.48 14.16
C THR A 522 10.58 32.10 12.69
N GLY A 523 10.13 30.91 12.31
CA GLY A 523 10.31 30.37 10.96
C GLY A 523 11.76 30.04 10.60
N LYS A 524 12.69 30.03 11.57
CA LYS A 524 14.12 29.75 11.33
C LYS A 524 14.45 28.28 11.50
N CYS A 525 15.34 27.79 10.65
CA CYS A 525 15.94 26.47 10.80
C CYS A 525 17.01 26.50 11.90
N VAL A 526 16.98 25.50 12.76
CA VAL A 526 17.91 25.29 13.86
C VAL A 526 18.75 24.07 13.51
N TYR A 527 20.07 24.25 13.43
CA TYR A 527 21.06 23.25 13.02
C TYR A 527 21.94 22.81 14.17
#